data_AF-A0A3M2M6D4-F1
#
_entry.id   AF-A0A3M2M6D4-F1
#
_cell.length_a   1.000
_cell.length_b   1.000
_cell.length_c   1.000
_cell.angle_alpha   90.00
_cell.angle_beta   90.00
_cell.angle_gamma   90.00
#
_symmetry.space_group_name_H-M   'P 1'
#
loop_
_entity.id
_entity.type
_entity.pdbx_description
1 polymer ?
#
loop_
_entity_poly.entity_id
_entity_poly.type
_entity_poly.pdbx_seq_one_letter_code
_entity_poly.pdbx_strand_id
1 'polypeptide(L)'
;MTGRESHRLRIVERPVSPYLQWELHVLQVRAESGVQDIRILDAAELTGLEAEHHLPELVFLGTTVMYEVLYDSDGTHSGGRRHDDPEVIHACHRQLVELHGAGERLLTYFEREIAPLPAPHGHA
;
A
#
# COMPACT_ATOMS: atom_id res chain seq x y z
N MET A 1 -21.73 -14.50 -2.32
CA MET A 1 -20.29 -14.44 -2.07
C MET A 1 -20.05 -13.51 -0.89
N THR A 2 -19.80 -14.05 0.29
CA THR A 2 -19.66 -13.31 1.56
C THR A 2 -18.21 -13.43 2.03
N GLY A 3 -17.31 -12.77 1.30
CA GLY A 3 -15.97 -12.45 1.77
C GLY A 3 -15.79 -10.96 1.56
N ARG A 4 -15.38 -10.22 2.60
CA ARG A 4 -15.01 -8.81 2.43
C ARG A 4 -13.74 -8.78 1.59
N GLU A 5 -13.88 -8.59 0.28
CA GLU A 5 -12.75 -8.28 -0.59
C GLU A 5 -12.13 -6.98 -0.07
N SER A 6 -10.86 -7.04 0.28
CA SER A 6 -10.09 -5.85 0.67
C SER A 6 -9.25 -5.40 -0.51
N HIS A 7 -9.15 -4.09 -0.70
CA HIS A 7 -8.28 -3.49 -1.72
C HIS A 7 -7.06 -2.90 -1.03
N ARG A 8 -5.89 -3.06 -1.65
CA ARG A 8 -4.64 -2.44 -1.18
C ARG A 8 -3.90 -1.88 -2.38
N LEU A 9 -3.48 -0.63 -2.27
CA LEU A 9 -2.41 -0.08 -3.08
C LEU A 9 -1.12 -0.12 -2.25
N ARG A 10 -0.04 -0.66 -2.81
CA ARG A 10 1.28 -0.70 -2.17
C ARG A 10 2.26 0.05 -3.05
N ILE A 11 2.88 1.05 -2.46
CA ILE A 11 3.95 1.81 -3.10
C ILE A 11 5.26 1.05 -2.91
N VAL A 12 6.03 0.91 -3.98
CA VAL A 12 7.33 0.24 -3.99
C VAL A 12 8.40 1.24 -4.39
N GLU A 13 9.40 1.40 -3.53
CA GLU A 13 10.61 2.16 -3.83
C GLU A 13 11.72 1.22 -4.32
N ARG A 14 12.55 1.70 -5.25
CA ARG A 14 13.71 0.98 -5.79
C ARG A 14 15.02 1.59 -5.27
N PRO A 15 16.00 0.77 -4.84
CA PRO A 15 15.97 -0.69 -4.80
C PRO A 15 15.02 -1.23 -3.71
N VAL A 16 14.41 -2.38 -3.98
CA VAL A 16 13.50 -3.03 -3.02
C VAL A 16 14.26 -3.37 -1.74
N SER A 17 13.80 -2.85 -0.61
CA SER A 17 14.41 -3.14 0.69
C SER A 17 14.14 -4.59 1.13
N PRO A 18 14.98 -5.19 2.00
CA PRO A 18 14.73 -6.54 2.51
C PRO A 18 13.38 -6.69 3.22
N TYR A 19 12.94 -5.64 3.91
CA TYR A 19 11.63 -5.61 4.56
C TYR A 19 10.50 -5.65 3.54
N LEU A 20 10.58 -4.81 2.50
CA LEU A 20 9.56 -4.77 1.45
C LEU A 20 9.53 -6.08 0.67
N GLN A 21 10.68 -6.69 0.39
CA GLN A 21 10.75 -8.01 -0.24
C GLN A 21 10.02 -9.07 0.60
N TRP A 22 10.32 -9.14 1.91
CA TRP A 22 9.62 -10.04 2.84
C TRP A 22 8.12 -9.78 2.86
N GLU A 23 7.70 -8.52 2.92
CA GLU A 23 6.29 -8.14 2.96
C GLU A 23 5.57 -8.58 1.68
N LEU A 24 6.17 -8.40 0.50
CA LEU A 24 5.58 -8.79 -0.77
C LEU A 24 5.39 -10.30 -0.89
N HIS A 25 6.24 -11.12 -0.26
CA HIS A 25 5.98 -12.57 -0.12
C HIS A 25 4.71 -12.85 0.71
N VAL A 26 4.50 -12.15 1.83
CA VAL A 26 3.29 -12.30 2.65
C VAL A 26 2.04 -11.86 1.88
N LEU A 27 2.14 -10.76 1.15
CA LEU A 27 1.05 -10.21 0.36
C LEU A 27 0.69 -11.11 -0.84
N GLN A 28 1.68 -11.76 -1.47
CA GLN A 28 1.45 -12.69 -2.58
C GLN A 28 0.52 -13.84 -2.17
N VAL A 29 0.73 -14.46 -1.00
CA VAL A 29 -0.17 -15.52 -0.48
C VAL A 29 -1.61 -15.01 -0.28
N ARG A 30 -1.78 -13.76 0.17
CA ARG A 30 -3.11 -13.14 0.35
C ARG A 30 -3.80 -12.85 -0.99
N ALA A 31 -3.03 -12.44 -2.00
CA ALA A 31 -3.55 -12.21 -3.34
C ALA A 31 -3.95 -13.53 -4.04
N GLU A 32 -3.15 -14.59 -3.91
CA GLU A 32 -3.46 -15.91 -4.48
C GLU A 32 -4.72 -16.54 -3.91
N SER A 33 -4.98 -16.33 -2.62
CA SER A 33 -6.21 -16.81 -1.97
C SER A 33 -7.46 -16.01 -2.33
N GLY A 34 -7.34 -14.93 -3.11
CA GLY A 34 -8.46 -14.06 -3.50
C GLY A 34 -9.04 -13.24 -2.35
N VAL A 35 -8.37 -13.19 -1.20
CA VAL A 35 -8.82 -12.43 -0.01
C VAL A 35 -8.56 -10.93 -0.18
N GLN A 36 -7.59 -10.55 -1.02
CA GLN A 36 -7.19 -9.17 -1.23
C GLN A 36 -6.84 -8.88 -2.70
N ASP A 37 -7.37 -7.79 -3.26
CA ASP A 37 -6.90 -7.22 -4.55
C ASP A 37 -5.80 -6.18 -4.27
N ILE A 38 -4.56 -6.61 -4.51
CA ILE A 38 -3.37 -5.82 -4.22
C ILE A 38 -2.77 -5.29 -5.53
N ARG A 39 -2.57 -3.98 -5.56
CA ARG A 39 -1.95 -3.25 -6.67
C ARG A 39 -0.64 -2.61 -6.24
N ILE A 40 0.32 -2.61 -7.15
CA ILE A 40 1.65 -2.04 -6.97
C ILE A 40 1.77 -0.78 -7.80
N LEU A 41 2.34 0.26 -7.22
CA LEU A 41 2.74 1.48 -7.93
C LEU A 41 4.17 1.83 -7.54
N ASP A 42 4.99 2.27 -8.50
CA ASP A 42 6.36 2.69 -8.21
C ASP A 42 6.34 4.06 -7.54
N ALA A 43 7.20 4.27 -6.53
CA ALA A 43 7.31 5.56 -5.84
C ALA A 43 7.61 6.71 -6.83
N ALA A 44 8.32 6.45 -7.93
CA ALA A 44 8.59 7.45 -8.96
C ALA A 44 7.31 8.01 -9.61
N GLU A 45 6.24 7.23 -9.68
CA GLU A 45 4.94 7.63 -10.25
C GLU A 45 4.18 8.61 -9.35
N LEU A 46 4.59 8.76 -8.08
CA LEU A 46 3.96 9.62 -7.09
C LEU A 46 4.62 10.98 -6.92
N THR A 47 5.74 11.24 -7.61
CA THR A 47 6.52 12.48 -7.46
C THR A 47 5.68 13.76 -7.58
N GLY A 48 4.66 13.77 -8.44
CA GLY A 48 3.76 14.91 -8.61
C GLY A 48 2.76 15.10 -7.46
N LEU A 49 2.42 14.05 -6.74
CA LEU A 49 1.53 14.06 -5.58
C LEU A 49 2.28 14.37 -4.28
N GLU A 50 3.56 14.03 -4.21
CA GLU A 50 4.42 14.25 -3.04
C GLU A 50 5.23 15.55 -3.10
N ALA A 51 4.81 16.52 -3.93
CA ALA A 51 5.57 17.75 -4.15
C ALA A 51 5.74 18.61 -2.88
N GLU A 52 4.74 18.60 -2.00
CA GLU A 52 4.75 19.38 -0.74
C GLU A 52 4.99 18.50 0.48
N HIS A 53 4.39 17.31 0.51
CA HIS A 53 4.44 16.37 1.63
C HIS A 53 4.37 14.93 1.13
N HIS A 54 4.96 14.00 1.88
CA HIS A 54 4.79 12.57 1.63
C HIS A 54 3.32 12.17 1.75
N LEU A 55 2.90 11.22 0.91
CA LEU A 55 1.55 10.69 0.99
C LEU A 55 1.38 9.90 2.29
N PRO A 56 0.28 10.12 3.03
CA PRO A 56 -0.01 9.35 4.23
C PRO A 56 -0.33 7.89 3.89
N GLU A 57 -0.03 6.97 4.80
CA GLU A 57 -0.62 5.64 4.77
C GLU A 57 -2.07 5.72 5.30
N LEU A 58 -3.03 5.30 4.48
CA LEU A 58 -4.46 5.41 4.76
C LEU A 58 -5.13 4.03 4.82
N VAL A 59 -6.03 3.86 5.79
CA VAL A 59 -6.90 2.68 5.94
C VAL A 59 -8.36 3.11 5.95
N PHE A 60 -9.13 2.59 5.00
CA PHE A 60 -10.57 2.87 4.88
C PHE A 60 -11.39 1.73 5.48
N LEU A 61 -12.34 2.06 6.36
CA LEU A 61 -13.35 1.13 6.86
C LEU A 61 -14.69 1.45 6.21
N GLY A 62 -14.88 0.93 5.00
CA GLY A 62 -16.01 1.32 4.15
C GLY A 62 -15.85 2.75 3.64
N THR A 63 -16.91 3.54 3.69
CA THR A 63 -16.95 4.92 3.15
C THR A 63 -17.17 5.98 4.24
N THR A 64 -17.16 5.59 5.52
CA THR A 64 -17.54 6.47 6.64
C THR A 64 -16.42 6.74 7.62
N VAL A 65 -15.38 5.91 7.66
CA VAL A 65 -14.23 6.09 8.55
C VAL A 65 -12.95 5.85 7.77
N MET A 66 -12.01 6.78 7.92
CA MET A 66 -10.64 6.67 7.39
C MET A 66 -9.66 6.86 8.55
N TYR A 67 -8.61 6.05 8.57
CA TYR A 67 -7.49 6.21 9.49
C TYR A 67 -6.24 6.57 8.71
N GLU A 68 -5.54 7.59 9.17
CA GLU A 68 -4.15 7.87 8.79
C GLU A 68 -3.23 7.16 9.78
N VAL A 69 -2.30 6.35 9.27
CA VAL A 69 -1.26 5.70 10.07
C VAL A 69 -0.14 6.70 10.29
N LEU A 70 0.21 6.92 11.57
CA LEU A 70 1.21 7.90 11.97
C LEU A 70 2.54 7.22 12.23
N TYR A 71 3.60 7.88 11.78
CA TYR A 71 4.98 7.50 12.04
C TYR A 71 5.71 8.67 12.70
N ASP A 72 6.64 8.36 13.59
CA ASP A 72 7.59 9.35 14.10
C ASP A 72 8.68 9.66 13.06
N SER A 73 9.61 10.55 13.42
CA SER A 73 10.72 10.95 12.55
C SER A 73 11.67 9.82 12.17
N ASP A 74 11.70 8.74 12.97
CA ASP A 74 12.53 7.56 12.71
C ASP A 74 11.78 6.51 11.86
N GLY A 75 10.55 6.84 11.44
CA GLY A 75 9.69 5.93 10.68
C GLY A 75 9.05 4.84 11.54
N THR A 76 9.08 4.97 12.87
CA THR A 76 8.44 4.02 13.78
C THR A 76 6.96 4.36 13.91
N HIS A 77 6.10 3.34 13.85
CA HIS A 77 4.66 3.51 14.02
C HIS A 77 4.35 4.16 15.39
N SER A 78 3.72 5.34 15.36
CA SER A 78 3.43 6.15 16.54
C SER A 78 1.94 6.21 16.87
N GLY A 79 1.08 5.58 16.06
CA GLY A 79 -0.36 5.48 16.28
C GLY A 79 -1.17 5.70 15.01
N GLY A 80 -2.43 6.14 15.17
CA GLY A 80 -3.30 6.46 14.05
C GLY A 80 -4.23 7.62 14.35
N ARG A 81 -4.49 8.45 13.33
CA ARG A 81 -5.46 9.55 13.39
C ARG A 81 -6.75 9.12 12.69
N ARG A 82 -7.87 9.21 13.40
CA ARG A 82 -9.20 8.95 12.84
C ARG A 82 -9.73 10.20 12.14
N HIS A 83 -10.26 10.02 10.94
CA HIS A 83 -11.01 11.02 10.20
C HIS A 83 -12.46 10.54 10.04
N ASP A 84 -13.39 11.43 10.40
CA ASP A 84 -14.84 11.22 10.29
C ASP A 84 -15.53 12.27 9.39
N ASP A 85 -14.75 13.18 8.78
CA ASP A 85 -15.25 14.19 7.84
C ASP A 85 -15.59 13.53 6.48
N PRO A 86 -16.86 13.48 6.06
CA PRO A 86 -17.26 12.81 4.83
C PRO A 86 -16.65 13.42 3.57
N GLU A 87 -16.40 14.72 3.54
CA GLU A 87 -15.84 15.40 2.35
C GLU A 87 -14.38 14.99 2.15
N VAL A 88 -13.60 14.97 3.24
CA VAL A 88 -12.20 14.52 3.24
C VAL A 88 -12.12 13.04 2.85
N ILE A 89 -12.94 12.19 3.48
CA ILE A 89 -12.96 10.74 3.20
C ILE A 89 -13.29 10.48 1.73
N HIS A 90 -14.30 11.17 1.18
CA HIS A 90 -14.70 10.99 -0.21
C HIS A 90 -13.60 11.43 -1.20
N ALA A 91 -12.96 12.57 -0.93
CA ALA A 91 -11.86 13.06 -1.76
C ALA A 91 -10.68 12.07 -1.79
N CYS A 92 -10.23 11.60 -0.62
CA CYS A 92 -9.13 10.62 -0.52
C CYS A 92 -9.51 9.28 -1.15
N HIS A 93 -10.74 8.79 -0.92
CA HIS A 93 -11.21 7.54 -1.52
C HIS A 93 -11.25 7.60 -3.04
N ARG A 94 -11.70 8.72 -3.64
CA ARG A 94 -11.71 8.90 -5.10
C ARG A 94 -10.29 8.79 -5.67
N GLN A 95 -9.33 9.49 -5.05
CA GLN A 95 -7.94 9.44 -5.47
C GLN A 95 -7.33 8.04 -5.30
N LEU A 96 -7.65 7.34 -4.21
CA LEU A 96 -7.19 5.96 -4.00
C LEU A 96 -7.73 5.01 -5.08
N VAL A 97 -8.98 5.15 -5.49
CA VAL A 97 -9.56 4.34 -6.58
C VAL A 97 -8.83 4.59 -7.90
N GLU A 98 -8.50 5.84 -8.22
CA GLU A 98 -7.75 6.20 -9.42
C GLU A 98 -6.33 5.59 -9.39
N LEU A 99 -5.61 5.75 -8.27
CA LEU A 99 -4.27 5.20 -8.10
C LEU A 99 -4.26 3.66 -8.08
N HIS A 100 -5.25 3.04 -7.45
CA HIS A 100 -5.41 1.58 -7.44
C HIS A 100 -5.66 1.04 -8.85
N GLY A 101 -6.50 1.74 -9.64
CA GLY A 101 -6.76 1.40 -11.04
C GLY A 101 -5.53 1.53 -11.95
N ALA A 102 -4.63 2.49 -11.66
CA ALA A 102 -3.37 2.65 -12.38
C ALA A 102 -2.31 1.60 -12.00
N GLY A 103 -2.38 1.05 -10.79
CA GLY A 103 -1.39 0.12 -10.28
C GLY A 103 -1.40 -1.26 -10.97
N GLU A 104 -0.21 -1.84 -11.08
CA GLU A 104 0.01 -3.19 -11.59
C GLU A 104 -0.52 -4.24 -10.59
N ARG A 105 -1.03 -5.38 -11.07
CA ARG A 105 -1.40 -6.50 -10.18
C ARG A 105 -0.18 -7.03 -9.44
N LEU A 106 -0.30 -7.22 -8.12
CA LEU A 106 0.78 -7.76 -7.28
C LEU A 106 1.40 -9.04 -7.85
N LEU A 107 0.59 -10.01 -8.28
CA LEU A 107 1.13 -11.30 -8.76
C LEU A 107 2.01 -11.13 -10.00
N THR A 108 1.63 -10.22 -10.91
CA THR A 108 2.43 -9.90 -12.11
C THR A 108 3.73 -9.19 -11.75
N TYR A 109 3.67 -8.21 -10.85
CA TYR A 109 4.86 -7.52 -10.33
C TYR A 109 5.81 -8.50 -9.60
N PHE A 110 5.24 -9.35 -8.75
CA PHE A 110 5.96 -10.28 -7.89
C PHE A 110 6.78 -11.29 -8.71
N GLU A 111 6.18 -11.92 -9.73
CA GLU A 111 6.86 -12.86 -10.62
C GLU A 111 8.05 -12.22 -11.34
N ARG A 112 7.90 -10.96 -11.78
CA ARG A 112 8.94 -10.23 -12.53
C ARG A 112 10.06 -9.72 -11.63
N GLU A 113 9.73 -9.10 -10.50
CA GLU A 113 10.67 -8.25 -9.75
C GLU A 113 11.12 -8.87 -8.42
N ILE A 114 10.29 -9.70 -7.78
CA ILE A 114 10.53 -10.19 -6.41
C ILE A 114 10.97 -11.65 -6.40
N ALA A 115 10.27 -12.52 -7.11
CA ALA A 115 10.59 -13.95 -7.18
C ALA A 115 12.04 -14.27 -7.62
N PRO A 116 12.68 -13.48 -8.51
CA PRO A 116 14.08 -13.71 -8.90
C PRO A 116 15.12 -13.26 -7.86
N LEU A 117 14.73 -12.48 -6.85
CA LEU A 117 15.66 -11.95 -5.86
C LEU A 117 16.12 -13.06 -4.90
N PRO A 118 17.38 -13.04 -4.43
CA PRO A 118 17.80 -13.93 -3.35
C PRO A 118 16.98 -13.68 -2.09
N ALA A 119 16.90 -14.67 -1.20
CA ALA A 119 16.16 -14.53 0.06
C ALA A 119 16.58 -13.25 0.81
N PRO A 120 15.63 -12.48 1.37
CA PRO A 120 15.96 -11.23 2.03
C PRO A 120 16.83 -11.52 3.26
N HIS A 121 17.96 -10.82 3.37
CA HIS A 121 18.80 -10.86 4.55
C HIS A 121 18.34 -9.78 5.52
N GLY A 122 18.03 -10.16 6.77
CA GLY A 122 17.83 -9.19 7.83
C GLY A 122 19.13 -8.44 8.09
N HIS A 123 19.07 -7.11 8.24
CA HIS A 123 20.18 -6.40 8.86
C HIS A 123 20.29 -6.91 10.31
N ALA A 124 21.43 -7.49 10.65
CA ALA A 124 21.76 -7.93 12.00
C ALA A 124 22.02 -6.76 12.92
#